data_AF-A0A964PAD1-F1
#
_entry.id   AF-A0A964PAD1-F1
#
_cell.length_a   1.000
_cell.length_b   1.000
_cell.length_c   1.000
_cell.angle_alpha   90.00
_cell.angle_beta   90.00
_cell.angle_gamma   90.00
#
_symmetry.space_group_name_H-M   'P 1'
#
loop_
_entity.id
_entity.type
_entity.pdbx_description
1 polymer ?
#
loop_
_entity_poly.entity_id
_entity_poly.type
_entity_poly.pdbx_seq_one_letter_code
_entity_poly.pdbx_strand_id
1 'polypeptide(L)'
;MSYFTELARLLAHQLTKFATMRRHQLIGQVATIDFWLNEARLCLGLLDGYSARYKRLHDAQMKYVMEHKVVDFDPRNPKVNVALTPPKRASDDELDNARSALREAVYRFLVRCYNKGFIEEDVVRRESAPFGIVVMPTDLKPRR
;
A
#
# COMPACT_ATOMS: atom_id res chain seq x y z
N MET A 1 -9.50 -9.51 4.65
CA MET A 1 -8.48 -8.60 4.11
C MET A 1 -8.39 -7.42 5.05
N SER A 2 -7.20 -6.85 5.20
CA SER A 2 -6.99 -5.65 6.02
C SER A 2 -7.32 -4.42 5.18
N TYR A 3 -7.95 -3.40 5.76
CA TYR A 3 -8.17 -2.11 5.09
C TYR A 3 -6.88 -1.55 4.44
N PHE A 4 -5.74 -1.75 5.10
CA PHE A 4 -4.44 -1.27 4.60
C PHE A 4 -3.95 -2.02 3.36
N THR A 5 -4.22 -3.33 3.24
CA THR A 5 -3.85 -4.12 2.05
C THR A 5 -4.75 -3.76 0.88
N GLU A 6 -6.03 -3.45 1.13
CA GLU A 6 -6.97 -2.96 0.12
C GLU A 6 -6.57 -1.58 -0.41
N LEU A 7 -6.21 -0.64 0.47
CA LEU A 7 -5.76 0.70 0.09
C LEU A 7 -4.50 0.63 -0.80
N ALA A 8 -3.51 -0.16 -0.40
CA ALA A 8 -2.27 -0.35 -1.17
C ALA A 8 -2.56 -0.97 -2.56
N ARG A 9 -3.48 -1.93 -2.65
CA ARG A 9 -3.89 -2.53 -3.92
C ARG A 9 -4.64 -1.56 -4.82
N LEU A 10 -5.53 -0.73 -4.25
CA LEU A 10 -6.25 0.30 -5.00
C LEU A 10 -5.26 1.29 -5.65
N LEU A 11 -4.29 1.75 -4.86
CA LEU A 11 -3.27 2.67 -5.35
C LEU A 11 -2.35 2.02 -6.39
N ALA A 12 -1.90 0.78 -6.14
CA ALA A 12 -1.09 0.02 -7.09
C ALA A 12 -1.81 -0.16 -8.44
N HIS A 13 -3.11 -0.46 -8.41
CA HIS A 13 -3.95 -0.55 -9.60
C HIS A 13 -4.02 0.79 -10.35
N GLN A 14 -4.21 1.89 -9.62
CA GLN A 14 -4.28 3.22 -10.21
C GLN A 14 -2.96 3.63 -10.88
N LEU A 15 -1.82 3.43 -10.20
CA LEU A 15 -0.49 3.70 -10.76
C LEU A 15 -0.19 2.83 -11.98
N THR A 16 -0.63 1.56 -11.96
CA THR A 16 -0.51 0.66 -13.11
C THR A 16 -1.30 1.19 -14.32
N LYS A 17 -2.48 1.79 -14.12
CA LYS A 17 -3.22 2.45 -15.21
C LYS A 17 -2.48 3.66 -15.74
N PHE A 18 -1.84 4.48 -14.89
CA PHE A 18 -1.07 5.63 -15.34
C PHE A 18 0.07 5.21 -16.27
N ALA A 19 0.75 4.10 -15.97
CA ALA A 19 1.82 3.58 -16.81
C ALA A 19 1.36 3.22 -18.26
N THR A 20 0.07 2.98 -18.48
CA THR A 20 -0.51 2.65 -19.79
C THR A 20 -1.23 3.82 -20.48
N MET A 21 -1.36 4.96 -19.82
CA MET A 21 -2.05 6.14 -20.37
C MET A 21 -1.39 6.75 -21.61
N ARG A 22 -2.19 7.47 -22.41
CA ARG A 22 -1.70 8.27 -23.54
C ARG A 22 -0.85 9.44 -23.02
N ARG A 23 0.07 9.93 -23.86
CA ARG A 23 1.04 10.98 -23.50
C ARG A 23 0.40 12.22 -22.86
N HIS A 24 -0.69 12.72 -23.44
CA HIS A 24 -1.41 13.91 -22.94
C HIS A 24 -2.18 13.67 -21.64
N GLN A 25 -2.56 12.43 -21.31
CA GLN A 25 -3.19 12.09 -20.04
C GLN A 25 -2.12 11.92 -18.96
N LEU A 26 -1.02 11.25 -19.31
CA LEU A 26 0.08 10.97 -18.40
C LEU A 26 0.75 12.26 -17.90
N ILE A 27 0.95 13.27 -18.76
CA ILE A 27 1.53 14.55 -18.33
C ILE A 27 0.70 15.25 -17.23
N GLY A 28 -0.64 15.10 -17.26
CA GLY A 28 -1.50 15.60 -16.19
C GLY A 28 -1.28 14.89 -14.85
N GLN A 29 -0.95 13.59 -14.87
CA GLN A 29 -0.59 12.85 -13.66
C GLN A 29 0.84 13.16 -13.20
N VAL A 30 1.75 13.49 -14.12
CA VAL A 30 3.11 13.93 -13.77
C VAL A 30 3.09 15.27 -13.05
N ALA A 31 2.19 16.18 -13.43
CA ALA A 31 2.02 17.45 -12.72
C ALA A 31 1.62 17.26 -11.24
N THR A 32 1.10 16.09 -10.87
CA THR A 32 0.75 15.71 -9.50
C THR A 32 1.58 14.52 -8.99
N ILE A 33 2.78 14.29 -9.55
CA ILE A 33 3.61 13.12 -9.22
C ILE A 33 3.91 13.02 -7.72
N ASP A 34 4.17 14.15 -7.06
CA ASP A 34 4.48 14.19 -5.62
C ASP A 34 3.32 13.67 -4.77
N PHE A 35 2.06 13.97 -5.16
CA PHE A 35 0.88 13.44 -4.48
C PHE A 35 0.86 11.92 -4.56
N TRP A 36 1.01 11.35 -5.76
CA TRP A 36 0.98 9.90 -5.96
C TRP A 36 2.11 9.17 -5.24
N LEU A 37 3.31 9.74 -5.21
CA LEU A 37 4.45 9.16 -4.50
C LEU A 37 4.31 9.28 -2.99
N ASN A 38 3.75 10.38 -2.47
CA ASN A 38 3.42 10.53 -1.05
C ASN A 38 2.39 9.48 -0.61
N GLU A 39 1.32 9.29 -1.39
CA GLU A 39 0.30 8.27 -1.12
C GLU A 39 0.90 6.86 -1.13
N ALA A 40 1.82 6.58 -2.05
CA ALA A 40 2.49 5.29 -2.11
C ALA A 40 3.43 5.09 -0.91
N ARG A 41 4.16 6.12 -0.48
CA ARG A 41 4.99 6.08 0.74
C ARG A 41 4.14 5.86 1.99
N LEU A 42 3.00 6.53 2.10
CA LEU A 42 2.04 6.34 3.19
C LEU A 42 1.58 4.87 3.23
N CYS A 43 1.11 4.33 2.09
CA CYS A 43 0.66 2.94 2.00
C CYS A 43 1.77 1.96 2.40
N LEU A 44 3.00 2.18 1.94
CA LEU A 44 4.13 1.33 2.29
C LEU A 44 4.46 1.38 3.79
N GLY A 45 4.53 2.57 4.38
CA GLY A 45 4.74 2.74 5.82
C GLY A 45 3.61 2.13 6.67
N LEU A 46 2.38 2.15 6.15
CA LEU A 46 1.28 1.41 6.75
C LEU A 46 1.57 -0.09 6.69
N LEU A 47 1.83 -0.68 5.53
CA LEU A 47 2.12 -2.12 5.42
C LEU A 47 3.27 -2.56 6.34
N ASP A 48 4.37 -1.80 6.38
CA ASP A 48 5.55 -2.14 7.19
C ASP A 48 5.29 -2.04 8.70
N GLY A 49 4.49 -1.05 9.13
CA GLY A 49 4.09 -0.93 10.53
C GLY A 49 2.91 -1.81 10.95
N TYR A 50 2.39 -2.67 10.06
CA TYR A 50 1.14 -3.40 10.30
C TYR A 50 1.20 -4.28 11.56
N SER A 51 2.22 -5.12 11.69
CA SER A 51 2.31 -6.08 12.80
C SER A 51 2.33 -5.39 14.17
N ALA A 52 3.06 -4.27 14.28
CA ALA A 52 3.09 -3.47 15.50
C ALA A 52 1.72 -2.83 15.81
N ARG A 53 1.03 -2.32 14.78
CA ARG A 53 -0.33 -1.75 14.97
C ARG A 53 -1.35 -2.81 15.33
N TYR A 54 -1.30 -3.98 14.68
CA TYR A 54 -2.17 -5.11 15.00
C TYR A 54 -1.96 -5.56 16.45
N LYS A 55 -0.71 -5.69 16.90
CA LYS A 55 -0.41 -6.03 18.30
C LYS A 55 -1.01 -5.02 19.27
N ARG A 56 -0.82 -3.72 19.04
CA ARG A 56 -1.42 -2.67 19.90
C ARG A 56 -2.95 -2.73 19.92
N LEU A 57 -3.59 -2.93 18.77
CA LEU A 57 -5.04 -3.09 18.66
C LEU A 57 -5.53 -4.30 19.45
N HIS A 58 -4.88 -5.45 19.22
CA HIS A 58 -5.19 -6.70 19.90
C HIS A 58 -5.04 -6.57 21.41
N ASP A 59 -3.90 -6.08 21.90
CA ASP A 59 -3.63 -5.92 23.32
C ASP A 59 -4.62 -4.97 23.99
N ALA A 60 -4.96 -3.85 23.33
CA ALA A 60 -5.97 -2.91 23.83
C ALA A 60 -7.37 -3.55 23.90
N GLN A 61 -7.77 -4.29 22.87
CA GLN A 61 -9.07 -4.97 22.85
C GLN A 61 -9.13 -6.04 23.93
N MET A 62 -8.10 -6.88 24.06
CA MET A 62 -8.04 -7.93 25.08
C MET A 62 -8.07 -7.35 26.49
N LYS A 63 -7.34 -6.25 26.74
CA LYS A 63 -7.38 -5.53 28.01
C LYS A 63 -8.81 -5.07 28.34
N TYR A 64 -9.48 -4.43 27.39
CA TYR A 64 -10.86 -3.97 27.58
C TYR A 64 -11.83 -5.11 27.89
N VAL A 65 -11.72 -6.23 27.17
CA VAL A 65 -12.55 -7.43 27.39
C VAL A 65 -12.34 -8.01 28.77
N MET A 66 -11.09 -8.10 29.24
CA MET A 66 -10.77 -8.59 30.59
C MET A 66 -11.34 -7.69 31.69
N GLU A 67 -11.21 -6.36 31.54
CA GLU A 67 -11.66 -5.38 32.53
C GLU A 67 -13.20 -5.31 32.62
N HIS A 68 -13.90 -5.40 31.49
CA HIS A 68 -15.35 -5.19 31.42
C HIS A 68 -16.15 -6.49 31.31
N LYS A 69 -15.49 -7.65 31.30
CA LYS A 69 -16.11 -8.98 31.12
C LYS A 69 -17.06 -9.02 29.92
N VAL A 70 -16.67 -8.37 28.83
CA VAL A 70 -17.50 -8.27 27.63
C VAL A 70 -17.64 -9.67 27.02
N VAL A 71 -18.87 -10.00 26.61
CA VAL A 71 -19.24 -11.24 25.94
C VAL A 71 -19.77 -10.90 24.56
N ASP A 72 -19.54 -11.77 23.58
CA ASP A 72 -20.05 -11.58 22.23
C ASP A 72 -21.54 -11.95 22.16
N PHE A 73 -22.27 -11.25 21.31
CA PHE A 73 -23.70 -11.51 21.07
C PHE A 73 -23.84 -12.52 19.94
N ASP A 74 -24.43 -13.70 20.23
CA ASP A 74 -24.81 -14.65 19.18
C ASP A 74 -26.23 -14.33 18.67
N PRO A 75 -26.40 -13.77 17.47
CA PRO A 75 -27.72 -13.50 16.91
C PRO A 75 -28.55 -14.77 16.65
N ARG A 76 -27.92 -15.95 16.59
CA ARG A 76 -28.60 -17.25 16.41
C ARG A 76 -28.98 -17.87 17.76
N ASN A 77 -28.33 -17.47 18.85
CA ASN A 77 -28.63 -17.94 20.19
C ASN A 77 -28.44 -16.82 21.23
N PRO A 78 -29.41 -15.88 21.34
CA PRO A 78 -29.27 -14.68 22.17
C PRO A 78 -29.17 -14.94 23.68
N LYS A 79 -29.28 -16.21 24.12
CA LYS A 79 -29.13 -16.64 25.51
C LYS A 79 -27.74 -17.18 25.84
N VAL A 80 -26.86 -17.34 24.85
CA VAL A 80 -25.50 -17.87 25.03
C VAL A 80 -24.49 -16.75 24.85
N ASN A 81 -23.75 -16.48 25.92
CA ASN A 81 -22.58 -15.61 25.89
C ASN A 81 -21.44 -16.35 25.21
N VAL A 82 -20.93 -15.83 24.10
CA VAL A 82 -19.79 -16.43 23.39
C VAL A 82 -18.52 -15.66 23.72
N ALA A 83 -17.37 -16.35 23.74
CA ALA A 83 -16.08 -15.68 23.83
C ALA A 83 -15.89 -14.74 22.64
N LEU A 84 -15.42 -13.51 22.88
CA LEU A 84 -15.18 -12.53 21.83
C LEU A 84 -14.17 -13.04 20.82
N THR A 85 -14.52 -12.90 19.55
CA THR A 85 -13.61 -13.22 18.45
C THR A 85 -12.49 -12.18 18.42
N PRO A 86 -11.21 -12.59 18.47
CA PRO A 86 -10.11 -11.64 18.39
C PRO A 86 -10.12 -10.93 17.02
N PRO A 87 -9.56 -9.70 16.93
CA PRO A 87 -9.52 -8.96 15.69
C PRO A 87 -8.76 -9.77 14.62
N LYS A 88 -9.33 -9.81 13.41
CA LYS A 88 -8.76 -10.59 12.30
C LYS A 88 -7.44 -10.00 11.85
N ARG A 89 -6.38 -10.84 11.85
CA ARG A 89 -5.07 -10.50 11.28
C ARG A 89 -5.05 -10.77 9.77
N ALA A 90 -4.43 -9.89 9.00
CA ALA A 90 -4.02 -10.20 7.62
C ALA A 90 -2.88 -11.21 7.64
N SER A 91 -2.84 -12.11 6.67
CA SER A 91 -1.70 -13.02 6.54
C SER A 91 -0.46 -12.25 6.09
N ASP A 92 0.72 -12.77 6.42
CA ASP A 92 1.98 -12.17 5.98
C ASP A 92 2.08 -12.19 4.45
N ASP A 93 1.62 -13.26 3.79
CA ASP A 93 1.47 -13.32 2.34
C ASP A 93 0.59 -12.19 1.77
N GLU A 94 -0.50 -11.82 2.45
CA GLU A 94 -1.37 -10.75 2.00
C GLU A 94 -0.65 -9.39 2.02
N LEU A 95 0.15 -9.16 3.07
CA LEU A 95 0.96 -7.95 3.24
C LEU A 95 2.10 -7.90 2.22
N ASP A 96 2.80 -9.00 2.03
CA ASP A 96 3.95 -9.10 1.12
C ASP A 96 3.52 -8.94 -0.34
N ASN A 97 2.38 -9.52 -0.71
CA ASN A 97 1.79 -9.33 -2.03
C ASN A 97 1.36 -7.89 -2.26
N ALA A 98 0.74 -7.23 -1.26
CA ALA A 98 0.36 -5.83 -1.37
C ALA A 98 1.59 -4.90 -1.50
N ARG A 99 2.65 -5.19 -0.74
CA ARG A 99 3.92 -4.45 -0.80
C ARG A 99 4.57 -4.55 -2.17
N SER A 100 4.69 -5.77 -2.69
CA SER A 100 5.31 -6.06 -3.99
C SER A 100 4.53 -5.41 -5.13
N ALA A 101 3.19 -5.52 -5.12
CA ALA A 101 2.34 -4.89 -6.12
C ALA A 101 2.49 -3.36 -6.13
N LEU A 102 2.55 -2.73 -4.96
CA LEU A 102 2.72 -1.28 -4.86
C LEU A 102 4.09 -0.82 -5.39
N ARG A 103 5.17 -1.50 -4.98
CA ARG A 103 6.54 -1.21 -5.45
C ARG A 103 6.65 -1.33 -6.97
N GLU A 104 6.13 -2.42 -7.52
CA GLU A 104 6.15 -2.66 -8.97
C GLU A 104 5.35 -1.59 -9.73
N ALA A 105 4.19 -1.18 -9.21
CA ALA A 105 3.38 -0.15 -9.83
C ALA A 105 4.07 1.23 -9.83
N VAL A 106 4.71 1.62 -8.71
CA VAL A 106 5.52 2.83 -8.61
C VAL A 106 6.68 2.79 -9.60
N TYR A 107 7.43 1.68 -9.63
CA TYR A 107 8.53 1.47 -10.56
C TYR A 107 8.10 1.68 -12.02
N ARG A 108 7.06 0.98 -12.46
CA ARG A 108 6.54 1.08 -13.83
C ARG A 108 6.08 2.49 -14.17
N PHE A 109 5.43 3.18 -13.23
CA PHE A 109 4.97 4.55 -13.43
C PHE A 109 6.15 5.52 -13.61
N LEU A 110 7.17 5.46 -12.75
CA LEU A 110 8.35 6.33 -12.81
C LEU A 110 9.17 6.09 -14.09
N VAL A 111 9.49 4.82 -14.39
CA VAL A 111 10.21 4.46 -15.62
C VAL A 111 9.43 4.89 -16.86
N ARG A 112 8.10 4.79 -16.85
CA ARG A 112 7.27 5.27 -17.94
C ARG A 112 7.37 6.78 -18.12
N CYS A 113 7.32 7.55 -17.03
CA CYS A 113 7.42 9.02 -17.07
C CYS A 113 8.78 9.45 -17.63
N TYR A 114 9.87 8.80 -17.19
CA TYR A 114 11.21 9.03 -17.71
C TYR A 114 11.32 8.71 -19.21
N ASN A 115 10.85 7.52 -19.61
CA ASN A 115 10.88 7.08 -21.02
C ASN A 115 10.03 7.97 -21.95
N LYS A 116 9.21 8.88 -21.40
CA LYS A 116 8.46 9.91 -22.14
C LYS A 116 9.08 11.31 -22.06
N GLY A 117 10.22 11.44 -21.39
CA GLY A 117 10.93 12.70 -21.19
C GLY A 117 10.19 13.66 -20.26
N PHE A 118 9.35 13.15 -19.36
CA PHE A 118 8.56 13.97 -18.44
C PHE A 118 9.26 14.25 -17.12
N ILE A 119 10.21 13.39 -16.75
CA ILE A 119 11.07 13.54 -15.59
C ILE A 119 12.50 13.17 -15.96
N GLU A 120 13.46 13.68 -15.20
CA GLU A 120 14.89 13.36 -15.33
C GLU A 120 15.23 12.04 -14.64
N GLU A 121 16.36 11.44 -15.02
CA GLU A 121 16.86 10.20 -14.40
C GLU A 121 17.07 10.36 -12.88
N ASP A 122 17.63 11.48 -12.45
CA ASP A 122 17.85 11.78 -11.03
C ASP A 122 16.56 11.76 -10.22
N VAL A 123 15.45 12.23 -10.82
CA VAL A 123 14.13 12.17 -10.18
C VAL A 123 13.69 10.71 -10.04
N VAL A 124 13.83 9.90 -11.08
CA VAL A 124 13.49 8.46 -10.99
C VAL A 124 14.26 7.78 -9.87
N ARG A 125 15.58 7.99 -9.80
CA ARG A 125 16.44 7.36 -8.78
C ARG A 125 16.09 7.83 -7.38
N ARG A 126 15.96 9.15 -7.19
CA ARG A 126 15.61 9.75 -5.89
C ARG A 126 14.26 9.28 -5.41
N GLU A 127 13.25 9.28 -6.27
CA GLU A 127 11.89 8.90 -5.90
C GLU A 127 11.70 7.37 -5.76
N SER A 128 12.54 6.55 -6.39
CA SER A 128 12.50 5.08 -6.25
C SER A 128 13.15 4.58 -4.96
N ALA A 129 14.15 5.31 -4.44
CA ALA A 129 14.93 4.88 -3.28
C ALA A 129 14.09 4.62 -2.00
N PRO A 130 13.11 5.46 -1.61
CA PRO A 130 12.26 5.22 -0.45
C PRO A 130 11.45 3.92 -0.52
N PHE A 131 11.24 3.38 -1.72
CA PHE A 131 10.51 2.14 -1.94
C PHE A 131 11.41 0.91 -1.96
N GLY A 132 12.73 1.08 -1.85
CA GLY A 132 13.71 0.00 -2.02
C GLY A 132 13.80 -0.53 -3.46
N ILE A 133 13.43 0.30 -4.44
CA ILE A 133 13.45 -0.05 -5.86
C ILE A 133 14.82 0.33 -6.43
N VAL A 134 15.51 -0.64 -7.02
CA VAL A 134 16.78 -0.41 -7.73
C VAL A 134 16.47 -0.25 -9.21
N VAL A 135 16.82 0.91 -9.77
CA VAL A 135 16.61 1.23 -11.19
C VAL A 135 17.92 1.02 -11.95
N MET A 136 17.92 0.08 -12.89
CA MET A 136 19.10 -0.25 -13.69
C MET A 136 19.18 0.69 -14.90
N PRO A 137 20.39 1.02 -15.40
CA PRO A 137 20.54 1.80 -16.62
C PRO A 137 19.79 1.20 -17.83
N THR A 138 19.64 -0.13 -17.87
CA THR A 138 18.91 -0.83 -18.94
C THR A 138 17.40 -0.56 -18.94
N ASP A 139 16.84 -0.11 -17.82
CA ASP A 139 15.41 0.20 -17.69
C ASP A 139 15.07 1.57 -18.30
N LEU A 140 16.09 2.41 -18.44
CA LEU A 140 16.01 3.80 -18.86
C LEU A 140 16.35 3.92 -20.35
N LYS A 141 15.35 4.19 -21.19
CA LYS A 141 15.54 4.37 -22.63
C LYS A 141 16.14 5.75 -22.90
N PRO A 142 17.17 5.87 -23.76
CA PRO A 142 17.71 7.16 -24.17
C PRO A 142 16.61 8.06 -24.74
N ARG A 143 16.62 9.35 -24.36
CA ARG A 143 15.73 10.36 -24.93
C ARG A 143 16.03 10.46 -26.43
N ARG A 144 15.02 10.19 -27.27
CA ARG A 144 15.05 10.44 -28.72
C ARG A 144 14.37 11.77 -29.01
#